data_AF-A0A7D5LCD9-F1
#
_entry.id   AF-A0A7D5LCD9-F1
#
_cell.length_a   1.000
_cell.length_b   1.000
_cell.length_c   1.000
_cell.angle_alpha   90.00
_cell.angle_beta   90.00
_cell.angle_gamma   90.00
#
_symmetry.space_group_name_H-M   'P 1'
#
loop_
_entity.id
_entity.type
_entity.pdbx_description
1 polymer ?
#
loop_
_entity_poly.entity_id
_entity_poly.type
_entity_poly.pdbx_seq_one_letter_code
_entity_poly.pdbx_strand_id
1 'polypeptide(L)'
;MSVELPFAPVDEVIRRNAGDLRVSADAAEELARRIQTRGAELAVAAADRADEDGRKTLMPGDFGVERLVDREELTLPIAPVDRIARLDIDGAYRVSMDARVALADILEDYADNVARAAAILARHADRRTVQGEDIETYFALFE
;
A
#
# COMPACT_ATOMS: atom_id res chain seq x y z
N MET A 1 -10.35 9.69 9.72
CA MET A 1 -8.89 9.48 9.80
C MET A 1 -8.29 10.11 8.56
N SER A 2 -7.25 10.94 8.66
CA SER A 2 -6.56 11.46 7.48
C SER A 2 -5.77 10.34 6.81
N VAL A 3 -5.73 10.35 5.48
CA VAL A 3 -4.92 9.41 4.70
C VAL A 3 -3.51 10.01 4.54
N GLU A 4 -2.49 9.20 4.80
CA GLU A 4 -1.09 9.63 4.78
C GLU A 4 -0.50 9.73 3.37
N LEU A 5 -0.95 8.87 2.46
CA LEU A 5 -0.47 8.82 1.08
C LEU A 5 -1.00 9.99 0.25
N PRO A 6 -0.14 10.68 -0.50
CA PRO A 6 -0.60 11.70 -1.44
C PRO A 6 -1.43 11.08 -2.56
N PHE A 7 -2.35 11.86 -3.12
CA PHE A 7 -3.20 11.44 -4.21
C PHE A 7 -2.42 10.98 -5.46
N ALA A 8 -1.42 11.77 -5.89
CA ALA A 8 -0.78 11.57 -7.19
C ALA A 8 -0.04 10.21 -7.34
N PRO A 9 0.80 9.75 -6.38
CA PRO A 9 1.39 8.42 -6.44
C PRO A 9 0.37 7.29 -6.51
N VAL A 10 -0.74 7.40 -5.78
CA VAL A 10 -1.78 6.35 -5.76
C VAL A 10 -2.55 6.34 -7.08
N ASP A 11 -2.89 7.52 -7.61
CA ASP A 11 -3.50 7.68 -8.94
C ASP A 11 -2.58 7.14 -10.05
N GLU A 12 -1.27 7.34 -9.96
CA GLU A 12 -0.28 6.79 -10.90
C GLU A 12 -0.28 5.26 -10.90
N VAL A 13 -0.29 4.62 -9.72
CA VAL A 13 -0.40 3.15 -9.60
C VAL A 13 -1.69 2.64 -10.24
N ILE A 14 -2.82 3.33 -10.08
CA ILE A 14 -4.06 2.91 -10.75
C ILE A 14 -3.94 3.08 -12.27
N ARG A 15 -3.48 4.25 -12.74
CA ARG A 15 -3.38 4.56 -14.18
C ARG A 15 -2.50 3.58 -14.94
N ARG A 16 -1.35 3.18 -14.38
CA ARG A 16 -0.45 2.21 -15.04
C ARG A 16 -1.10 0.83 -15.24
N ASN A 17 -2.11 0.48 -14.44
CA ASN A 17 -2.87 -0.77 -14.57
C ASN A 17 -4.22 -0.61 -15.29
N ALA A 18 -4.71 0.62 -15.46
CA ALA A 18 -6.03 0.91 -16.01
C ALA A 18 -6.10 0.84 -17.55
N GLY A 19 -4.96 0.83 -18.25
CA GLY A 19 -4.91 0.85 -19.71
C GLY A 19 -5.52 2.13 -20.28
N ASP A 20 -6.59 2.02 -21.07
CA ASP A 20 -7.31 3.16 -21.68
C ASP A 20 -8.45 3.72 -20.82
N LEU A 21 -8.70 3.14 -19.63
CA LEU A 21 -9.74 3.60 -18.73
C LEU A 21 -9.32 4.91 -18.05
N ARG A 22 -10.32 5.76 -17.76
CA ARG A 22 -10.14 6.90 -16.87
C ARG A 22 -10.06 6.41 -15.42
N VAL A 23 -9.46 7.21 -14.55
CA VAL A 23 -9.41 6.97 -13.11
C VAL A 23 -10.09 8.15 -12.42
N SER A 24 -11.05 7.87 -11.55
CA SER A 24 -11.73 8.89 -10.76
C SER A 24 -11.00 9.14 -9.44
N ALA A 25 -11.28 10.30 -8.83
CA ALA A 25 -10.57 10.70 -7.61
C ALA A 25 -10.90 9.81 -6.41
N ASP A 26 -12.15 9.34 -6.31
CA ASP A 26 -12.62 8.40 -5.29
C ASP A 26 -11.93 7.03 -5.39
N ALA A 27 -11.52 6.58 -6.58
CA ALA A 27 -10.75 5.34 -6.73
C ALA A 27 -9.36 5.46 -6.06
N ALA A 28 -8.66 6.56 -6.30
CA ALA A 28 -7.37 6.81 -5.66
C ALA A 28 -7.53 7.04 -4.14
N GLU A 29 -8.58 7.72 -3.70
CA GLU A 29 -8.86 7.94 -2.28
C GLU A 29 -9.13 6.62 -1.53
N GLU A 30 -9.95 5.75 -2.11
CA GLU A 30 -10.26 4.45 -1.51
C GLU A 30 -9.04 3.52 -1.50
N LEU A 31 -8.28 3.47 -2.60
CA LEU A 31 -7.06 2.68 -2.63
C LEU A 31 -6.03 3.19 -1.59
N ALA A 32 -5.89 4.51 -1.45
CA ALA A 32 -4.97 5.08 -0.47
C ALA A 32 -5.35 4.70 0.99
N ARG A 33 -6.66 4.68 1.30
CA ARG A 33 -7.15 4.16 2.60
C ARG A 33 -6.78 2.69 2.81
N ARG A 34 -7.01 1.85 1.80
CA ARG A 34 -6.72 0.41 1.86
C ARG A 34 -5.23 0.13 2.03
N ILE A 35 -4.38 0.86 1.32
CA ILE A 35 -2.92 0.79 1.48
C ILE A 35 -2.51 1.18 2.91
N GLN A 36 -3.07 2.26 3.46
CA GLN A 36 -2.76 2.70 4.81
C GLN A 36 -3.12 1.64 5.87
N THR A 37 -4.34 1.10 5.81
CA THR A 37 -4.76 0.04 6.73
C THR A 37 -3.85 -1.17 6.62
N ARG A 38 -3.59 -1.65 5.39
CA ARG A 38 -2.71 -2.79 5.15
C ARG A 38 -1.29 -2.54 5.66
N GLY A 39 -0.74 -1.35 5.45
CA GLY A 39 0.60 -0.98 5.88
C GLY A 39 0.75 -0.92 7.40
N ALA A 40 -0.25 -0.40 8.09
CA ALA A 40 -0.26 -0.38 9.55
C ALA A 40 -0.34 -1.80 10.14
N GLU A 41 -1.21 -2.66 9.59
CA GLU A 41 -1.30 -4.07 9.98
C GLU A 41 0.02 -4.84 9.79
N LEU A 42 0.67 -4.64 8.64
CA LEU A 42 1.97 -5.25 8.36
C LEU A 42 3.05 -4.76 9.33
N ALA A 43 3.02 -3.48 9.70
CA ALA A 43 3.96 -2.92 10.65
C ALA A 43 3.77 -3.47 12.07
N VAL A 44 2.52 -3.68 12.52
CA VAL A 44 2.23 -4.36 13.78
C VAL A 44 2.82 -5.78 13.77
N ALA A 45 2.54 -6.56 12.74
CA ALA A 45 3.09 -7.91 12.62
C ALA A 45 4.62 -7.93 12.55
N ALA A 46 5.24 -6.94 11.90
CA ALA A 46 6.70 -6.81 11.87
C ALA A 46 7.28 -6.39 13.23
N ALA A 47 6.57 -5.56 13.99
CA ALA A 47 6.98 -5.19 15.35
C ALA A 47 6.97 -6.40 16.29
N ASP A 48 5.94 -7.26 16.20
CA ASP A 48 5.88 -8.51 16.96
C ASP A 48 7.07 -9.42 16.67
N ARG A 49 7.43 -9.60 15.39
CA ARG A 49 8.63 -10.38 14.99
C ARG A 49 9.93 -9.77 15.49
N ALA A 50 10.07 -8.44 15.41
CA ALA A 50 11.23 -7.76 15.94
C ALA A 50 11.38 -8.00 17.46
N ASP A 51 10.25 -8.00 18.19
CA ASP A 51 10.21 -8.27 19.63
C ASP A 51 10.54 -9.72 19.99
N GLU A 52 10.04 -10.69 19.22
CA GLU A 52 10.42 -12.10 19.35
C GLU A 52 11.94 -12.30 19.19
N ASP A 53 12.56 -11.51 18.32
CA ASP A 53 14.01 -11.47 18.12
C ASP A 53 14.77 -10.56 19.11
N GLY A 54 14.08 -9.98 20.09
CA GLY A 54 14.67 -9.13 21.13
C GLY A 54 15.15 -7.77 20.65
N ARG A 55 14.60 -7.28 19.53
CA ARG A 55 14.97 -6.00 18.87
C ARG A 55 13.78 -5.03 18.90
N LYS A 56 14.06 -3.72 18.95
CA LYS A 56 13.05 -2.65 18.84
C LYS A 56 13.09 -1.89 17.51
N THR A 57 13.85 -2.41 16.55
CA THR A 57 13.98 -1.83 15.21
C THR A 57 13.45 -2.83 14.19
N LEU A 58 12.43 -2.42 13.43
CA LEU A 58 11.89 -3.17 12.31
C LEU A 58 12.90 -3.13 11.15
N MET A 59 13.14 -4.31 10.60
CA MET A 59 14.06 -4.63 9.53
C MET A 59 13.30 -5.23 8.34
N PRO A 60 13.85 -5.24 7.12
CA PRO A 60 13.20 -5.86 5.95
C PRO A 60 12.73 -7.30 6.21
N GLY A 61 13.55 -8.10 6.89
CA GLY A 61 13.22 -9.48 7.24
C GLY A 61 11.98 -9.60 8.15
N ASP A 62 11.69 -8.59 8.97
CA ASP A 62 10.48 -8.58 9.81
C ASP A 62 9.20 -8.43 8.95
N PHE A 63 9.32 -7.94 7.70
CA PHE A 63 8.24 -7.93 6.69
C PHE A 63 8.28 -9.15 5.75
N GLY A 64 9.21 -10.09 5.96
CA GLY A 64 9.41 -11.23 5.07
C GLY A 64 10.20 -10.91 3.80
N VAL A 65 10.91 -9.78 3.76
CA VAL A 65 11.67 -9.33 2.58
C VAL A 65 13.15 -9.67 2.75
N GLU A 66 13.67 -10.50 1.85
CA GLU A 66 15.09 -10.88 1.81
C GLU A 66 15.92 -9.98 0.90
N ARG A 67 15.30 -9.39 -0.13
CA ARG A 67 15.98 -8.56 -1.14
C ARG A 67 15.21 -7.26 -1.31
N LEU A 68 15.92 -6.16 -1.24
CA LEU A 68 15.36 -4.84 -1.45
C LEU A 68 15.42 -4.47 -2.93
N VAL A 69 14.36 -3.81 -3.39
CA VAL A 69 14.37 -3.04 -4.63
C VAL A 69 15.05 -1.70 -4.42
N ASP A 70 15.50 -1.08 -5.52
CA ASP A 70 16.00 0.30 -5.47
C ASP A 70 14.83 1.26 -5.22
N ARG A 71 14.98 2.17 -4.24
CA ARG A 71 13.89 3.08 -3.84
C ARG A 71 13.43 4.01 -4.97
N GLU A 72 14.29 4.23 -5.97
CA GLU A 72 13.99 5.03 -7.16
C GLU A 72 13.03 4.30 -8.13
N GLU A 73 12.85 2.99 -7.99
CA GLU A 73 11.87 2.20 -8.75
C GLU A 73 10.45 2.30 -8.15
N LEU A 74 10.32 2.76 -6.91
CA LEU A 74 9.06 2.88 -6.20
C LEU A 74 8.31 4.15 -6.57
N THR A 75 7.03 3.99 -6.87
CA THR A 75 6.07 5.08 -7.03
C THR A 75 5.59 5.59 -5.68
N LEU A 76 5.36 4.68 -4.72
CA LEU A 76 4.90 5.08 -3.39
C LEU A 76 6.01 5.81 -2.61
N PRO A 77 5.73 7.00 -2.07
CA PRO A 77 6.76 7.80 -1.41
C PRO A 77 7.12 7.22 -0.02
N ILE A 78 8.42 7.06 0.22
CA ILE A 78 8.96 6.44 1.45
C ILE A 78 8.53 7.17 2.73
N ALA A 79 8.49 8.51 2.72
CA ALA A 79 8.18 9.27 3.94
C ALA A 79 6.71 9.10 4.40
N PRO A 80 5.70 9.18 3.51
CA PRO A 80 4.34 8.72 3.83
C PRO A 80 4.24 7.28 4.28
N VAL A 81 4.97 6.34 3.65
CA VAL A 81 4.99 4.94 4.08
C VAL A 81 5.57 4.77 5.49
N ASP A 82 6.62 5.51 5.85
CA ASP A 82 7.15 5.54 7.22
C ASP A 82 6.12 6.05 8.24
N ARG A 83 5.26 7.00 7.86
CA ARG A 83 4.18 7.47 8.74
C ARG A 83 3.10 6.40 8.90
N ILE A 84 2.72 5.71 7.83
CA ILE A 84 1.80 4.56 7.87
C ILE A 84 2.35 3.48 8.80
N ALA A 85 3.63 3.13 8.66
CA ALA A 85 4.30 2.11 9.48
C ALA A 85 4.28 2.42 10.99
N ARG A 86 4.01 3.68 11.37
CA ARG A 86 4.03 4.15 12.76
C ARG A 86 2.66 4.41 13.34
N LEU A 87 1.58 4.20 12.58
CA LEU A 87 0.22 4.51 13.02
C LEU A 87 -0.19 3.67 14.24
N ASP A 88 0.06 2.36 14.16
CA ASP A 88 -0.51 1.38 15.10
C ASP A 88 0.55 0.65 15.95
N ILE A 89 1.81 1.07 15.86
CA ILE A 89 2.90 0.54 16.69
C ILE A 89 3.32 1.53 17.78
N ASP A 90 3.81 1.02 18.91
CA ASP A 90 4.30 1.86 20.01
C ASP A 90 5.48 2.75 19.58
N GLY A 91 5.55 3.96 20.14
CA GLY A 91 6.59 4.95 19.80
C GLY A 91 8.03 4.53 20.16
N ALA A 92 8.21 3.47 20.95
CA ALA A 92 9.53 2.87 21.21
C ALA A 92 10.12 2.15 19.98
N TYR A 93 9.27 1.70 19.05
CA TYR A 93 9.73 1.03 17.84
C TYR A 93 10.32 2.00 16.83
N ARG A 94 11.38 1.53 16.17
CA ARG A 94 12.04 2.26 15.08
C ARG A 94 11.85 1.50 13.78
N VAL A 95 11.65 2.22 12.69
CA VAL A 95 11.61 1.62 11.34
C VAL A 95 12.91 1.99 10.64
N SER A 96 13.74 1.00 10.30
CA SER A 96 14.97 1.22 9.51
C SER A 96 14.64 1.78 8.13
N MET A 97 15.61 2.43 7.46
CA MET A 97 15.36 2.95 6.11
C MET A 97 14.97 1.82 5.15
N ASP A 98 15.72 0.72 5.19
CA ASP A 98 15.49 -0.46 4.37
C ASP A 98 14.13 -1.10 4.64
N ALA A 99 13.66 -1.13 5.90
CA ALA A 99 12.32 -1.59 6.23
C ALA A 99 11.22 -0.71 5.61
N ARG A 100 11.44 0.61 5.50
CA ARG A 100 10.46 1.51 4.84
C ARG A 100 10.40 1.25 3.35
N VAL A 101 11.56 0.97 2.72
CA VAL A 101 11.64 0.58 1.31
C VAL A 101 10.93 -0.75 1.09
N ALA A 102 11.21 -1.76 1.93
CA ALA A 102 10.54 -3.05 1.89
C ALA A 102 9.02 -2.94 2.06
N LEU A 103 8.54 -2.13 3.00
CA LEU A 103 7.11 -1.91 3.17
C LEU A 103 6.50 -1.18 1.97
N ALA A 104 7.17 -0.17 1.42
CA ALA A 104 6.69 0.57 0.26
C ALA A 104 6.54 -0.35 -0.97
N ASP A 105 7.51 -1.24 -1.19
CA ASP A 105 7.48 -2.28 -2.22
C ASP A 105 6.27 -3.21 -2.06
N ILE A 106 6.08 -3.80 -0.87
CA ILE A 106 4.92 -4.66 -0.58
C ILE A 106 3.59 -3.94 -0.82
N LEU A 107 3.50 -2.66 -0.41
CA LEU A 107 2.28 -1.88 -0.55
C LEU A 107 2.01 -1.46 -2.00
N GLU A 108 3.05 -1.26 -2.79
CA GLU A 108 2.95 -0.95 -4.21
C GLU A 108 2.50 -2.18 -5.00
N ASP A 109 3.06 -3.35 -4.73
CA ASP A 109 2.62 -4.64 -5.28
C ASP A 109 1.14 -4.93 -4.93
N TYR A 110 0.77 -4.68 -3.67
CA TYR A 110 -0.62 -4.78 -3.23
C TYR A 110 -1.52 -3.81 -4.03
N ALA A 111 -1.10 -2.56 -4.17
CA ALA A 111 -1.85 -1.54 -4.89
C ALA A 111 -1.99 -1.86 -6.39
N ASP A 112 -0.96 -2.40 -7.03
CA ASP A 112 -0.99 -2.86 -8.42
C ASP A 112 -2.01 -3.98 -8.62
N ASN A 113 -2.05 -4.95 -7.71
CA ASN A 113 -2.99 -6.05 -7.78
C ASN A 113 -4.44 -5.56 -7.65
N VAL A 114 -4.70 -4.68 -6.68
CA VAL A 114 -6.03 -4.07 -6.50
C VAL A 114 -6.42 -3.25 -7.73
N ALA A 115 -5.52 -2.40 -8.24
CA ALA A 115 -5.77 -1.57 -9.41
C ALA A 115 -6.08 -2.39 -10.67
N ARG A 116 -5.34 -3.49 -10.89
CA ARG A 116 -5.59 -4.41 -12.01
C ARG A 116 -6.97 -5.05 -11.92
N ALA A 117 -7.36 -5.51 -10.72
CA ALA A 117 -8.67 -6.09 -10.50
C ALA A 117 -9.79 -5.06 -10.66
N ALA A 118 -9.61 -3.85 -10.14
CA ALA A 118 -10.56 -2.75 -10.30
C ALA A 118 -10.76 -2.36 -11.77
N ALA A 119 -9.69 -2.36 -12.58
CA ALA A 119 -9.79 -2.14 -14.02
C ALA A 119 -10.58 -3.24 -14.74
N ILE A 120 -10.48 -4.50 -14.28
CA ILE A 120 -11.27 -5.61 -14.80
C ILE A 120 -12.75 -5.43 -14.44
N LEU A 121 -13.04 -5.10 -13.18
CA LEU A 121 -14.41 -4.86 -12.68
C LEU A 121 -15.09 -3.74 -13.46
N ALA A 122 -14.40 -2.61 -13.66
CA ALA A 122 -14.92 -1.50 -14.45
C ALA A 122 -15.29 -1.90 -15.89
N ARG A 123 -14.43 -2.71 -16.55
CA ARG A 123 -14.74 -3.22 -17.90
C ARG A 123 -15.92 -4.19 -17.89
N HIS A 124 -16.02 -5.05 -16.88
CA HIS A 124 -17.12 -6.01 -16.76
C HIS A 124 -18.47 -5.31 -16.51
N ALA A 125 -18.44 -4.13 -15.88
CA ALA A 125 -19.58 -3.25 -15.71
C ALA A 125 -19.84 -2.32 -16.91
N ASP A 126 -19.19 -2.54 -18.06
CA ASP A 126 -19.25 -1.70 -19.26
C ASP A 126 -18.93 -0.20 -19.01
N ARG A 127 -18.15 0.11 -17.97
CA ARG A 127 -17.71 1.47 -17.64
C ARG A 127 -16.37 1.82 -18.29
N ARG A 128 -16.17 3.12 -18.55
CA ARG A 128 -14.91 3.71 -19.09
C ARG A 128 -14.05 4.41 -18.03
N THR A 129 -14.43 4.29 -16.77
CA THR A 129 -13.76 4.93 -15.62
C THR A 129 -13.70 3.91 -14.48
N VAL A 130 -12.50 3.70 -13.94
CA VAL A 130 -12.28 2.99 -12.67
C VAL A 130 -12.74 3.91 -11.55
N GLN A 131 -13.66 3.41 -10.72
CA GLN A 131 -14.32 4.13 -9.63
C GLN A 131 -13.93 3.57 -8.26
N GLY A 132 -14.22 4.32 -7.19
CA GLY A 132 -14.04 3.83 -5.82
C GLY A 132 -14.78 2.52 -5.57
N GLU A 133 -15.99 2.37 -6.12
CA GLU A 133 -16.79 1.15 -6.03
C GLU A 133 -16.07 -0.10 -6.60
N ASP A 134 -15.17 0.06 -7.58
CA ASP A 134 -14.40 -1.07 -8.11
C ASP A 134 -13.36 -1.55 -7.09
N ILE A 135 -12.75 -0.61 -6.37
CA ILE A 135 -11.81 -0.91 -5.28
C ILE A 135 -12.55 -1.57 -4.13
N GLU A 136 -13.70 -1.01 -3.71
CA GLU A 136 -14.53 -1.60 -2.66
C GLU A 136 -15.02 -3.00 -3.02
N THR A 137 -15.46 -3.20 -4.26
CA THR A 137 -15.95 -4.49 -4.76
C THR A 137 -14.85 -5.54 -4.77
N TYR A 138 -13.62 -5.18 -5.13
CA TYR A 138 -12.48 -6.10 -5.00
C TYR A 138 -12.40 -6.67 -3.59
N PHE A 139 -12.39 -5.81 -2.56
CA PHE A 139 -12.31 -6.30 -1.18
C PHE A 139 -13.56 -7.07 -0.74
N ALA A 140 -14.76 -6.65 -1.12
CA ALA A 140 -15.99 -7.37 -0.81
C ALA A 140 -16.06 -8.81 -1.38
N LEU A 141 -15.21 -9.15 -2.36
CA LEU A 141 -15.12 -10.49 -2.95
C LEU A 141 -14.02 -11.37 -2.31
N PHE A 142 -13.06 -10.76 -1.61
CA PHE A 142 -11.87 -11.46 -1.08
C PHE A 142 -11.70 -11.33 0.45
N GLU A 143 -12.51 -10.50 1.11
CA GLU A 143 -12.67 -10.40 2.58
C GLU A 143 -13.99 -11.05 3.02
#